data_AF-A0A7S2K7M5-F1
#
_entry.id   AF-A0A7S2K7M5-F1
#
_cell.length_a   1.000
_cell.length_b   1.000
_cell.length_c   1.000
_cell.angle_alpha   90.00
_cell.angle_beta   90.00
_cell.angle_gamma   90.00
#
_symmetry.space_group_name_H-M   'P 1'
#
loop_
_entity.id
_entity.type
_entity.pdbx_description
1 polymer ?
#
loop_
_entity_poly.entity_id
_entity_poly.type
_entity_poly.pdbx_seq_one_letter_code
_entity_poly.pdbx_strand_id
1 'polypeptide(L)'
;PGFSILSSSAHPAEVGECDPVDASKLQTSGGDTSAYGISYKAGTSMATPAVSGIALLVQQYFREGYYPTGHKVSANAMSTMVSAALIKAVIMNGAQSLKGINAATSVSLYDIHQGFGR
;
A
#
# COMPACT_ATOMS: atom_id res chain seq x y z
N PRO A 1 2.89 15.30 3.97
CA PRO A 1 2.13 14.03 4.00
C PRO A 1 3.07 12.83 3.77
N GLY A 2 3.33 12.10 4.84
CA GLY A 2 4.14 10.89 4.86
C GLY A 2 3.93 10.27 6.22
N PHE A 3 2.86 9.50 6.37
CA PHE A 3 2.60 8.78 7.60
C PHE A 3 3.55 7.58 7.65
N SER A 4 4.17 7.35 8.80
CA SER A 4 4.89 6.11 9.06
C SER A 4 3.88 4.96 9.16
N ILE A 5 4.25 3.79 8.67
CA ILE A 5 3.50 2.56 8.95
C ILE A 5 4.20 1.81 10.08
N LEU A 6 3.40 1.08 10.86
CA LEU A 6 3.93 0.11 11.80
C LEU A 6 4.52 -1.07 11.03
N SER A 7 5.76 -1.43 11.35
CA SER A 7 6.50 -2.53 10.75
C SER A 7 7.27 -3.27 11.84
N SER A 8 7.32 -4.59 11.75
CA SER A 8 8.15 -5.39 12.63
C SER A 8 9.65 -5.14 12.39
N SER A 9 10.42 -5.33 13.45
CA SER A 9 11.87 -5.30 13.50
C SER A 9 12.28 -6.42 14.48
N ALA A 10 13.20 -7.29 14.10
CA ALA A 10 13.49 -8.49 14.88
C ALA A 10 14.81 -8.35 15.66
N HIS A 11 14.81 -8.70 16.94
CA HIS A 11 16.00 -9.15 17.64
C HIS A 11 16.06 -10.68 17.56
N PRO A 12 17.06 -11.26 16.87
CA PRO A 12 17.13 -12.72 16.73
C PRO A 12 17.27 -13.48 18.07
N ALA A 13 17.62 -12.80 19.17
CA ALA A 13 17.89 -13.41 20.46
C ALA A 13 16.70 -13.39 21.45
N GLU A 14 15.58 -12.75 21.13
CA GLU A 14 14.46 -12.57 22.06
C GLU A 14 13.13 -13.07 21.48
N VAL A 15 12.33 -13.74 22.31
CA VAL A 15 11.02 -14.30 21.94
C VAL A 15 9.91 -13.33 22.35
N GLY A 16 8.92 -13.13 21.49
CA GLY A 16 7.74 -12.32 21.81
C GLY A 16 8.01 -10.81 21.81
N GLU A 17 8.94 -10.34 21.00
CA GLU A 17 9.20 -8.89 20.85
C GLU A 17 8.19 -8.18 19.97
N CYS A 18 7.60 -8.88 19.00
CA CYS A 18 6.53 -8.37 18.16
C CYS A 18 5.14 -8.63 18.76
N ASP A 19 5.06 -9.03 20.03
CA ASP A 19 3.80 -9.34 20.68
C ASP A 19 3.10 -8.05 21.14
N PRO A 20 1.93 -7.70 20.58
CA PRO A 20 1.22 -6.47 20.92
C PRO A 20 0.59 -6.50 22.32
N VAL A 21 0.61 -7.62 23.05
CA VAL A 21 0.08 -7.69 24.44
C VAL A 21 0.97 -6.93 25.43
N ASP A 22 2.24 -6.73 25.09
CA ASP A 22 3.18 -5.95 25.89
C ASP A 22 3.44 -4.58 25.24
N ALA A 23 2.70 -3.57 25.71
CA ALA A 23 2.79 -2.20 25.23
C ALA A 23 4.20 -1.57 25.39
N SER A 24 5.06 -2.14 26.23
CA SER A 24 6.46 -1.69 26.35
C SER A 24 7.32 -2.05 25.13
N LYS A 25 6.87 -3.01 24.31
CA LYS A 25 7.53 -3.47 23.07
C LYS A 25 6.91 -2.85 21.79
N LEU A 26 5.88 -2.03 21.96
CA LEU A 26 5.26 -1.20 20.93
C LEU A 26 5.90 0.19 20.97
N GLN A 27 6.89 0.47 20.11
CA GLN A 27 7.49 1.80 20.11
C GLN A 27 6.47 2.88 19.73
N THR A 28 6.32 3.88 20.59
CA THR A 28 5.28 4.91 20.48
C THR A 28 5.69 6.14 19.68
N SER A 29 6.97 6.36 19.35
CA SER A 29 7.43 7.45 18.48
C SER A 29 8.92 7.37 18.15
N GLY A 30 9.27 7.61 16.88
CA GLY A 30 10.63 7.98 16.45
C GLY A 30 11.57 6.80 16.27
N GLY A 31 12.21 6.73 15.09
CA GLY A 31 13.15 5.67 14.72
C GLY A 31 14.40 5.68 15.60
N ASP A 32 14.31 5.01 16.74
CA ASP A 32 15.48 4.60 17.50
C ASP A 32 16.12 3.40 16.76
N THR A 33 17.42 3.49 16.49
CA THR A 33 18.17 2.50 15.70
C THR A 33 18.33 1.14 16.39
N SER A 34 17.83 1.00 17.62
CA SER A 34 17.79 -0.23 18.41
C SER A 34 16.37 -0.79 18.61
N ALA A 35 15.38 -0.30 17.84
CA ALA A 35 13.99 -0.72 17.99
C ALA A 35 13.76 -2.17 17.52
N TYR A 36 13.70 -3.09 18.48
CA TYR A 36 13.19 -4.44 18.31
C TYR A 36 11.68 -4.48 18.60
N GLY A 37 10.97 -5.44 18.02
CA GLY A 37 9.51 -5.53 18.10
C GLY A 37 8.77 -4.78 17.00
N ILE A 38 7.85 -3.88 17.34
CA ILE A 38 7.05 -3.10 16.38
C ILE A 38 7.58 -1.66 16.33
N SER A 39 7.96 -1.22 15.14
CA SER A 39 8.59 0.08 14.89
C SER A 39 7.88 0.86 13.78
N TYR A 40 7.81 2.18 13.89
CA TYR A 40 7.34 3.02 12.80
C TYR A 40 8.41 3.16 11.72
N LYS A 41 8.08 2.80 10.47
CA LYS A 41 8.95 2.96 9.32
C LYS A 41 8.32 3.89 8.28
N ALA A 42 9.17 4.68 7.63
CA ALA A 42 8.79 5.57 6.54
C ALA A 42 9.74 5.34 5.35
N GLY A 43 9.22 5.41 4.14
CA GLY A 43 9.97 5.21 2.91
C GLY A 43 9.14 4.55 1.82
N THR A 44 9.68 4.50 0.60
CA THR A 44 9.00 3.87 -0.55
C THR A 44 8.82 2.37 -0.37
N SER A 45 9.71 1.71 0.40
CA SER A 45 9.58 0.30 0.79
C SER A 45 8.27 -0.02 1.50
N MET A 46 7.67 0.97 2.18
CA MET A 46 6.40 0.85 2.91
C MET A 46 5.20 1.16 2.01
N ALA A 47 5.40 1.86 0.89
CA ALA A 47 4.37 2.06 -0.13
C ALA A 47 4.18 0.80 -1.01
N THR A 48 5.25 0.06 -1.27
CA THR A 48 5.21 -1.19 -2.05
C THR A 48 4.16 -2.20 -1.56
N PRO A 49 4.12 -2.60 -0.27
CA PRO A 49 3.15 -3.57 0.21
C PRO A 49 1.70 -3.05 0.15
N ALA A 50 1.49 -1.73 0.31
CA ALA A 50 0.17 -1.12 0.18
C ALA A 50 -0.36 -1.22 -1.26
N VAL A 51 0.47 -0.86 -2.24
CA VAL A 51 0.10 -0.96 -3.66
C VAL A 51 -0.05 -2.43 -4.09
N SER A 52 0.78 -3.34 -3.60
CA SER A 52 0.64 -4.77 -3.93
C SER A 52 -0.66 -5.37 -3.41
N GLY A 53 -1.12 -4.94 -2.21
CA GLY A 53 -2.42 -5.35 -1.68
C GLY A 53 -3.59 -4.87 -2.54
N ILE A 54 -3.56 -3.60 -2.96
CA ILE A 54 -4.57 -3.02 -3.86
C ILE A 54 -4.57 -3.75 -5.21
N ALA A 55 -3.39 -4.03 -5.77
CA ALA A 55 -3.26 -4.77 -7.02
C ALA A 55 -3.90 -6.17 -6.94
N LEU A 56 -3.76 -6.86 -5.80
CA LEU A 56 -4.40 -8.16 -5.57
C LEU A 56 -5.93 -8.03 -5.49
N LEU A 57 -6.45 -7.00 -4.83
CA LEU A 57 -7.91 -6.77 -4.76
C LEU A 57 -8.49 -6.46 -6.15
N VAL A 58 -7.81 -5.64 -6.95
CA VAL A 58 -8.18 -5.38 -8.36
C VAL A 58 -8.15 -6.68 -9.16
N GLN A 59 -7.13 -7.51 -8.97
CA GLN A 59 -7.06 -8.81 -9.62
C GLN A 59 -8.23 -9.72 -9.22
N GLN A 60 -8.58 -9.73 -7.93
CA GLN A 60 -9.71 -10.51 -7.41
C GLN A 60 -11.05 -10.02 -7.98
N TYR A 61 -11.22 -8.71 -8.12
CA TYR A 61 -12.41 -8.09 -8.69
C TYR A 61 -12.72 -8.64 -10.10
N PHE A 62 -11.72 -8.72 -10.97
CA PHE A 62 -11.88 -9.29 -12.31
C PHE A 62 -12.01 -10.81 -12.28
N ARG A 63 -11.24 -11.49 -11.43
CA ARG A 63 -11.25 -12.96 -11.35
C ARG A 63 -12.59 -13.50 -10.84
N GLU A 64 -13.24 -12.80 -9.93
CA GLU A 64 -14.56 -13.19 -9.41
C GLU A 64 -15.73 -12.77 -10.31
N GLY A 65 -15.49 -11.96 -11.35
CA GLY A 65 -16.52 -11.54 -12.30
C GLY A 65 -17.41 -10.40 -11.80
N TYR A 66 -16.86 -9.48 -10.99
CA TYR A 66 -17.59 -8.25 -10.63
C TYR A 66 -17.71 -7.28 -11.82
N TYR A 67 -16.69 -7.21 -12.67
CA TYR A 67 -16.78 -6.45 -13.92
C TYR A 67 -17.67 -7.19 -14.94
N PRO A 68 -18.57 -6.51 -15.70
CA PRO A 68 -18.82 -5.07 -15.75
C PRO A 68 -19.94 -4.58 -14.83
N THR A 69 -20.71 -5.49 -14.22
CA THR A 69 -21.97 -5.14 -13.55
C THR A 69 -21.80 -4.53 -12.15
N GLY A 70 -20.61 -4.62 -11.55
CA GLY A 70 -20.36 -4.29 -10.16
C GLY A 70 -20.81 -5.37 -9.17
N HIS A 71 -21.53 -6.39 -9.65
CA HIS A 71 -21.96 -7.55 -8.86
C HIS A 71 -21.24 -8.81 -9.30
N LYS A 72 -21.01 -9.73 -8.36
CA LYS A 72 -20.36 -11.00 -8.63
C LYS A 72 -21.26 -11.86 -9.53
N VAL A 73 -20.86 -12.02 -10.79
CA VAL A 73 -21.55 -12.86 -11.78
C VAL A 73 -20.56 -13.89 -12.30
N SER A 74 -20.84 -15.17 -12.08
CA SER A 74 -19.94 -16.28 -12.45
C SER A 74 -19.60 -16.30 -13.95
N ALA A 75 -20.55 -15.94 -14.81
CA ALA A 75 -20.34 -15.84 -16.26
C ALA A 75 -19.34 -14.74 -16.66
N ASN A 76 -19.12 -13.75 -15.81
CA ASN A 76 -18.18 -12.65 -16.06
C ASN A 76 -16.79 -12.91 -15.47
N ALA A 77 -16.59 -14.03 -14.79
CA ALA A 77 -15.32 -14.36 -14.13
C ALA A 77 -14.19 -14.51 -15.15
N MET A 78 -13.15 -13.69 -15.02
CA MET A 78 -11.94 -13.78 -15.86
C MET A 78 -10.95 -14.79 -15.25
N SER A 79 -11.30 -16.07 -15.28
CA SER A 79 -10.55 -17.14 -14.58
C SER A 79 -9.10 -17.33 -15.04
N THR A 80 -8.75 -16.98 -16.29
CA THR A 80 -7.45 -17.34 -16.89
C THR A 80 -6.61 -16.16 -17.36
N MET A 81 -7.16 -14.94 -17.44
CA MET A 81 -6.50 -13.79 -18.07
C MET A 81 -6.79 -12.47 -17.35
N VAL A 82 -6.09 -12.21 -16.24
CA VAL A 82 -5.97 -10.84 -15.70
C VAL A 82 -4.51 -10.42 -15.85
N SER A 83 -4.23 -9.61 -16.87
CA SER A 83 -2.85 -9.19 -17.18
C SER A 83 -2.35 -8.15 -16.16
N ALA A 84 -1.04 -8.16 -15.89
CA ALA A 84 -0.42 -7.14 -15.04
C ALA A 84 -0.59 -5.73 -15.63
N ALA A 85 -0.64 -5.61 -16.96
CA ALA A 85 -0.88 -4.35 -17.64
C ALA A 85 -2.28 -3.79 -17.35
N LEU A 86 -3.33 -4.64 -17.34
CA LEU A 86 -4.69 -4.23 -16.99
C LEU A 86 -4.74 -3.73 -15.54
N ILE A 87 -4.17 -4.49 -14.60
CA ILE A 87 -4.13 -4.10 -13.18
C ILE A 87 -3.41 -2.76 -13.01
N LYS A 88 -2.24 -2.59 -13.65
CA LYS A 88 -1.48 -1.34 -13.63
C LYS A 88 -2.29 -0.17 -14.19
N ALA A 89 -2.97 -0.36 -15.31
CA ALA A 89 -3.79 0.66 -15.94
C ALA A 89 -4.96 1.09 -15.05
N VAL A 90 -5.65 0.14 -14.40
CA VAL A 90 -6.75 0.44 -13.47
C VAL A 90 -6.26 1.28 -12.29
N ILE A 91 -5.13 0.89 -11.68
CA ILE A 91 -4.54 1.63 -10.56
C ILE A 91 -4.12 3.05 -10.99
N MET A 92 -3.48 3.19 -12.16
CA MET A 92 -3.04 4.51 -12.66
C MET A 92 -4.21 5.44 -12.99
N ASN A 93 -5.28 4.92 -13.61
CA ASN A 93 -6.46 5.72 -13.96
C ASN A 93 -7.33 6.04 -12.75
N GLY A 94 -7.30 5.22 -11.69
CA GLY A 94 -8.00 5.47 -10.43
C GLY A 94 -7.24 6.36 -9.45
N ALA A 95 -5.99 6.73 -9.75
CA ALA A 95 -5.15 7.52 -8.86
C ALA A 95 -5.63 8.98 -8.78
N GLN A 96 -5.53 9.56 -7.59
CA GLN A 96 -5.86 10.96 -7.34
C GLN A 96 -4.59 11.82 -7.33
N SER A 97 -4.58 12.90 -8.11
CA SER A 97 -3.47 13.87 -8.11
C SER A 97 -3.22 14.46 -6.71
N LEU A 98 -1.96 14.48 -6.29
CA LEU A 98 -1.59 15.07 -5.00
C LEU A 98 -1.60 16.59 -5.10
N LYS A 99 -2.08 17.24 -4.03
CA LYS A 99 -2.01 18.69 -3.91
C LYS A 99 -0.69 19.09 -3.26
N GLY A 100 0.06 19.96 -3.91
CA GLY A 100 1.24 20.57 -3.32
C GLY A 100 0.87 21.38 -2.08
N ILE A 101 1.63 21.20 -0.99
CA ILE A 101 1.47 22.02 0.22
C ILE A 101 2.28 23.30 -0.04
N ASN A 102 1.66 24.47 0.12
CA ASN A 102 2.22 25.81 -0.14
C ASN A 102 2.31 26.27 -1.61
N ALA A 103 1.54 25.70 -2.54
CA ALA A 103 1.49 26.12 -3.95
C ALA A 103 2.85 26.11 -4.70
N ALA A 104 3.89 25.50 -4.12
CA ALA A 104 5.25 25.50 -4.65
C ALA A 104 5.42 24.71 -5.95
N THR A 105 4.45 23.84 -6.28
CA THR A 105 4.47 23.02 -7.48
C THR A 105 3.07 22.95 -8.08
N SER A 106 2.95 23.33 -9.35
CA SER A 106 1.73 23.13 -10.13
C SER A 106 1.44 21.64 -10.25
N VAL A 107 0.23 21.22 -9.88
CA VAL A 107 -0.18 19.81 -9.95
C VAL A 107 -0.60 19.50 -11.39
N SER A 108 0.15 18.63 -12.07
CA SER A 108 -0.20 18.07 -13.39
C SER A 108 -0.73 16.64 -13.28
N LEU A 109 -1.45 16.19 -14.32
CA LEU A 109 -1.97 14.81 -14.44
C LEU A 109 -0.86 13.75 -14.30
N TYR A 110 0.33 14.05 -14.82
CA TYR A 110 1.54 13.28 -14.62
C TYR A 110 2.66 14.20 -14.15
N ASP A 111 3.39 13.77 -13.12
CA ASP A 111 4.59 14.45 -12.62
C ASP A 111 5.65 13.41 -12.21
N ILE A 112 6.93 13.73 -12.36
CA ILE A 112 8.05 12.82 -12.06
C ILE A 112 8.18 12.50 -10.56
N HIS A 113 7.65 13.36 -9.69
CA HIS A 113 7.73 13.15 -8.24
C HIS A 113 6.62 12.25 -7.69
N GLN A 114 5.46 12.20 -8.34
CA GLN A 114 4.26 11.49 -7.86
C GLN A 114 3.65 10.51 -8.87
N GLY A 115 4.16 10.48 -10.10
CA GLY A 115 3.55 9.75 -11.21
C GLY A 115 2.14 10.24 -11.51
N PHE A 116 1.18 9.31 -11.48
CA PHE A 116 -0.25 9.57 -11.73
C PHE A 116 -1.02 9.97 -10.46
N GLY A 117 -0.38 10.04 -9.30
CA GLY A 117 -1.00 10.40 -8.03
C GLY A 117 -0.99 9.26 -7.00
N ARG A 118 -1.94 9.30 -6.07
CA ARG A 118 -2.10 8.33 -4.97
C ARG A 118 -3.35 7.48 -5.09
#